data_AF-A0A2P9DKE7-F1
#
_entry.id   AF-A0A2P9DKE7-F1
#
_cell.length_a   1.000
_cell.length_b   1.000
_cell.length_c   1.000
_cell.angle_alpha   90.00
_cell.angle_beta   90.00
_cell.angle_gamma   90.00
#
_symmetry.space_group_name_H-M   'P 1'
#
loop_
_entity.id
_entity.type
_entity.pdbx_description
1 polymer ?
#
loop_
_entity_poly.entity_id
_entity_poly.type
_entity_poly.pdbx_seq_one_letter_code
_entity_poly.pdbx_strand_id
1 'polypeptide(L)'
;MRIFWVVLCYLHTLVKIVNIKIQFISLFPNIKNYPFHYNFDYSKIEWNRKLAEVSIYTDDKIKNTLGSNIKEVEHQYNRGEIKIPEGVVGHGYESLREIFPELVDELIVWNYEKELKKEKELYKSTYNVLKEFEYNVKVYNNDLLGNMNAILRPLYKSIAYNDISLLRLMCGDNMDLNINTSGQLMVNGKNVSNYLSNITFETNIEHVSDDIKSSINKQITINHEKLLNLSSELIKLQRYITFLHLAVVRIPLLYFRSANNFLLMFQINAMLILEERLNAILHLNYLEELNLGRNYYSINTDTIKFLLDDMIRITKSTIDAEVHGFFVKLNKVLNGDLKCFLAIFLHILNEAKSENKKSIQSLEGETQDDINNHPILSNVYKILLDEQKNIKLVKEKFQMFVKNVFNFDINEPSVRNLQQKLYEFRKGEIMNIFYTIVHQLITKRQIIKYKDFVYGLRKKEQQHRSLYRRISDRFLIPQSPGVLTFHTDEYDKLLSDFLRIQEEGNIHFNLLGGNNSLRTMSKLCIFEINKLKIINKLYFELMEAINILYEASVEDPNEKNISKKKIVFYLYMLNKFNNRWV
;
A
#
# COMPACT_ATOMS: atom_id res chain seq x y z
N MET A 1 34.04 -15.85 -20.70
CA MET A 1 34.37 -14.87 -21.77
C MET A 1 34.87 -15.52 -23.07
N ARG A 2 35.90 -16.37 -23.08
CA ARG A 2 36.46 -16.95 -24.34
C ARG A 2 35.55 -17.94 -25.07
N ILE A 3 34.79 -18.75 -24.34
CA ILE A 3 33.85 -19.75 -24.92
C ILE A 3 32.69 -19.05 -25.67
N PHE A 4 32.21 -17.92 -25.17
CA PHE A 4 31.12 -17.16 -25.79
C PHE A 4 31.53 -16.57 -27.15
N TRP A 5 32.78 -16.09 -27.28
CA TRP A 5 33.33 -15.60 -28.53
C TRP A 5 33.52 -16.70 -29.57
N VAL A 6 33.99 -17.89 -29.15
CA VAL A 6 34.14 -19.04 -30.05
C VAL A 6 32.78 -19.51 -30.57
N VAL A 7 31.75 -19.53 -29.71
CA VAL A 7 30.37 -19.87 -30.10
C VAL A 7 29.78 -18.84 -31.07
N LEU A 8 30.02 -17.54 -30.85
CA LEU A 8 29.60 -16.47 -31.76
C LEU A 8 30.29 -16.54 -33.13
N CYS A 9 31.59 -16.81 -33.15
CA CYS A 9 32.34 -17.02 -34.40
C CYS A 9 31.86 -18.27 -35.14
N TYR A 10 31.59 -19.38 -34.43
CA TYR A 10 31.05 -20.59 -35.04
C TYR A 10 29.64 -20.37 -35.61
N LEU A 11 28.75 -19.69 -34.87
CA LEU A 11 27.42 -19.31 -35.34
C LEU A 11 27.49 -18.39 -36.56
N HIS A 12 28.42 -17.43 -36.58
CA HIS A 12 28.62 -16.55 -37.73
C HIS A 12 29.09 -17.32 -38.97
N THR A 13 29.96 -18.32 -38.78
CA THR A 13 30.45 -19.18 -39.86
C THR A 13 29.34 -20.11 -40.37
N LEU A 14 28.50 -20.65 -39.47
CA LEU A 14 27.33 -21.46 -39.80
C LEU A 14 26.27 -20.67 -40.57
N VAL A 15 25.98 -19.42 -40.19
CA VAL A 15 25.02 -18.55 -40.90
C VAL A 15 25.50 -18.25 -42.33
N LYS A 16 26.82 -18.08 -42.53
CA LYS A 16 27.42 -17.89 -43.86
C LYS A 16 27.34 -19.14 -44.72
N ILE A 17 27.57 -20.33 -44.15
CA ILE A 17 27.58 -21.60 -44.91
C ILE A 17 26.17 -22.05 -45.30
N VAL A 18 25.17 -21.87 -44.42
CA VAL A 18 23.83 -22.44 -44.63
C VAL A 18 22.88 -21.48 -45.38
N ASN A 19 23.33 -20.25 -45.71
CA ASN A 19 22.53 -19.25 -46.42
C ASN A 19 21.10 -19.08 -45.87
N ILE A 20 20.95 -19.25 -44.55
CA ILE A 20 19.67 -19.09 -43.86
C ILE A 20 19.47 -17.58 -43.70
N LYS A 21 18.52 -17.03 -44.45
CA LYS A 21 17.96 -15.70 -44.18
C LYS A 21 17.20 -15.76 -42.86
N ILE A 22 17.91 -15.62 -41.75
CA ILE A 22 17.29 -15.37 -40.45
C ILE A 22 16.77 -13.93 -40.49
N GLN A 23 15.46 -13.77 -40.73
CA GLN A 23 14.77 -12.50 -40.52
C GLN A 23 14.71 -12.24 -39.01
N PHE A 24 15.72 -11.56 -38.47
CA PHE A 24 15.59 -10.90 -37.18
C PHE A 24 14.77 -9.63 -37.37
N ILE A 25 13.60 -9.56 -36.73
CA ILE A 25 13.02 -8.27 -36.35
C ILE A 25 13.94 -7.76 -35.23
N SER A 26 14.74 -6.75 -35.54
CA SER A 26 15.59 -6.07 -34.56
C SER A 26 14.73 -5.54 -33.41
N LEU A 27 14.96 -6.05 -32.20
CA LEU A 27 14.41 -5.54 -30.94
C LEU A 27 15.17 -4.30 -30.41
N PHE A 28 16.10 -3.72 -31.18
CA PHE A 28 16.89 -2.58 -30.75
C PHE A 28 16.39 -1.27 -31.38
N PRO A 29 16.04 -0.25 -30.58
CA PRO A 29 15.83 1.10 -31.06
C PRO A 29 17.20 1.76 -31.31
N ASN A 30 17.37 2.33 -32.50
CA ASN A 30 18.46 3.25 -32.89
C ASN A 30 19.92 2.72 -32.85
N ILE A 31 20.36 2.18 -33.99
CA ILE A 31 21.78 1.87 -34.29
C ILE A 31 22.69 3.13 -34.31
N LYS A 32 22.12 4.36 -34.35
CA LYS A 32 22.89 5.61 -34.45
C LYS A 32 23.70 6.00 -33.20
N ASN A 33 23.46 5.37 -32.04
CA ASN A 33 24.17 5.72 -30.80
C ASN A 33 25.40 4.85 -30.49
N TYR A 34 25.88 4.06 -31.45
CA TYR A 34 27.13 3.32 -31.28
C TYR A 34 28.35 4.18 -31.65
N PRO A 35 29.39 4.25 -30.80
CA PRO A 35 30.57 5.08 -31.02
C PRO A 35 31.53 4.58 -32.13
N PHE A 36 31.19 3.50 -32.83
CA PHE A 36 31.99 2.94 -33.92
C PHE A 36 31.14 2.79 -35.18
N HIS A 37 31.50 3.52 -36.24
CA HIS A 37 30.93 3.35 -37.57
C HIS A 37 31.29 1.96 -38.12
N TYR A 38 30.41 0.98 -37.94
CA TYR A 38 30.46 -0.24 -38.72
C TYR A 38 29.98 0.07 -40.14
N ASN A 39 30.93 0.24 -41.07
CA ASN A 39 30.65 0.30 -42.50
C ASN A 39 30.19 -1.08 -42.98
N PHE A 40 28.89 -1.33 -42.92
CA PHE A 40 28.29 -2.38 -43.71
C PHE A 40 28.20 -1.89 -45.16
N ASP A 41 28.92 -2.58 -46.04
CA ASP A 41 28.88 -2.33 -47.48
C ASP A 41 27.52 -2.84 -48.01
N TYR A 42 26.52 -1.97 -47.98
CA TYR A 42 25.19 -2.28 -48.49
C TYR A 42 25.23 -2.22 -50.02
N SER A 43 25.61 -3.34 -50.65
CA SER A 43 25.30 -3.56 -52.07
C SER A 43 23.79 -3.40 -52.26
N LYS A 44 23.37 -2.33 -52.96
CA LYS A 44 22.00 -1.99 -53.40
C LYS A 44 20.93 -2.97 -52.91
N ILE A 45 20.51 -2.80 -51.66
CA ILE A 45 19.28 -3.43 -51.18
C ILE A 45 18.16 -2.55 -51.72
N GLU A 46 17.56 -2.95 -52.84
CA GLU A 46 16.25 -2.42 -53.22
C GLU A 46 15.25 -2.88 -52.16
N TRP A 47 14.83 -1.94 -51.31
CA TRP A 47 13.75 -2.15 -50.37
C TRP A 47 12.45 -2.30 -51.15
N ASN A 48 12.10 -3.54 -51.49
CA ASN A 48 10.72 -3.88 -51.84
C ASN A 48 9.88 -3.80 -50.56
N ARG A 49 9.43 -2.59 -50.23
CA ARG A 49 8.36 -2.36 -49.27
C ARG A 49 7.11 -3.04 -49.82
N LYS A 50 6.85 -4.28 -49.42
CA LYS A 50 5.46 -4.69 -49.21
C LYS A 50 4.99 -3.86 -48.02
N LEU A 51 4.52 -2.64 -48.31
CA LEU A 51 3.77 -1.83 -47.37
C LEU A 51 2.75 -2.78 -46.71
N ALA A 52 2.72 -2.76 -45.37
CA ALA A 52 1.61 -3.33 -44.62
C ALA A 52 0.32 -2.99 -45.35
N GLU A 53 -0.60 -3.96 -45.48
CA GLU A 53 -1.89 -3.80 -46.13
C GLU A 53 -2.38 -2.37 -45.93
N VAL A 54 -2.25 -1.56 -46.99
CA VAL A 54 -2.83 -0.23 -47.01
C VAL A 54 -4.29 -0.54 -47.03
N SER A 55 -4.87 -0.56 -45.84
CA SER A 55 -6.28 -0.76 -45.68
C SER A 55 -6.90 0.51 -46.26
N ILE A 56 -7.24 0.44 -47.56
CA ILE A 56 -7.90 1.50 -48.31
C ILE A 56 -9.26 1.64 -47.63
N TYR A 57 -9.40 2.63 -46.75
CA TYR A 57 -10.64 2.91 -46.06
C TYR A 57 -11.06 4.34 -46.27
N THR A 58 -12.33 4.41 -46.66
CA THR A 58 -13.19 5.55 -46.93
C THR A 58 -13.31 6.49 -45.72
N ASP A 59 -13.11 7.78 -46.00
CA ASP A 59 -13.49 8.96 -45.19
C ASP A 59 -13.38 8.87 -43.66
N ASP A 60 -12.29 9.42 -43.12
CA ASP A 60 -12.29 9.85 -41.72
C ASP A 60 -13.14 11.12 -41.56
N LYS A 61 -14.33 10.97 -40.98
CA LYS A 61 -15.25 12.07 -40.63
C LYS A 61 -14.69 13.02 -39.55
N ILE A 62 -13.59 12.64 -38.89
CA ILE A 62 -12.96 13.45 -37.84
C ILE A 62 -12.05 14.49 -38.50
N LYS A 63 -12.42 15.76 -38.38
CA LYS A 63 -11.67 16.91 -38.89
C LYS A 63 -11.23 17.81 -37.76
N ASN A 64 -10.06 18.41 -37.89
CA ASN A 64 -9.61 19.43 -36.94
C ASN A 64 -10.36 20.76 -37.20
N THR A 65 -10.17 21.76 -36.35
CA THR A 65 -10.84 23.07 -36.48
C THR A 65 -10.44 23.83 -37.74
N LEU A 66 -9.40 23.38 -38.45
CA LEU A 66 -8.93 23.92 -39.73
C LEU A 66 -9.46 23.14 -40.94
N GLY A 67 -10.26 22.09 -40.72
CA GLY A 67 -10.87 21.26 -41.76
C GLY A 67 -10.02 20.08 -42.27
N SER A 68 -8.78 19.93 -41.81
CA SER A 68 -7.92 18.78 -42.14
C SER A 68 -8.39 17.51 -41.45
N ASN A 69 -8.34 16.37 -42.15
CA ASN A 69 -8.74 15.10 -41.53
C ASN A 69 -7.66 14.59 -40.56
N ILE A 70 -8.06 13.73 -39.62
CA ILE A 70 -7.14 13.22 -38.58
C ILE A 70 -5.93 12.45 -39.11
N LYS A 71 -6.06 11.77 -40.25
CA LYS A 71 -4.93 11.08 -40.90
C LYS A 71 -3.94 12.07 -41.50
N GLU A 72 -4.42 13.12 -42.16
CA GLU A 72 -3.59 14.21 -42.68
C GLU A 72 -2.79 14.85 -41.55
N VAL A 73 -3.44 15.17 -40.43
CA VAL A 73 -2.77 15.73 -39.25
C VAL A 73 -1.72 14.77 -38.70
N GLU A 74 -2.02 13.47 -38.61
CA GLU A 74 -1.05 12.46 -38.18
C GLU A 74 0.14 12.36 -39.16
N HIS A 75 -0.10 12.43 -40.48
CA HIS A 75 0.96 12.45 -41.49
C HIS A 75 1.80 13.73 -41.47
N GLN A 76 1.20 14.89 -41.18
CA GLN A 76 1.94 16.15 -40.96
C GLN A 76 2.83 16.04 -39.73
N TYR A 77 2.30 15.48 -38.63
CA TYR A 77 3.05 15.23 -37.42
C TYR A 77 4.23 14.28 -37.66
N ASN A 78 4.01 13.12 -38.30
CA ASN A 78 5.07 12.15 -38.60
C ASN A 78 6.14 12.66 -39.57
N ARG A 79 5.83 13.70 -40.37
CA ARG A 79 6.80 14.40 -41.24
C ARG A 79 7.54 15.53 -40.54
N GLY A 80 7.21 15.83 -39.29
CA GLY A 80 7.79 16.92 -38.51
C GLY A 80 7.27 18.32 -38.88
N GLU A 81 6.16 18.39 -39.62
CA GLU A 81 5.51 19.66 -39.99
C GLU A 81 4.75 20.25 -38.80
N ILE A 82 4.22 19.39 -37.93
CA ILE A 82 3.68 19.77 -36.62
C ILE A 82 4.76 19.49 -35.58
N LYS A 83 5.22 20.53 -34.89
CA LYS A 83 6.18 20.43 -33.80
C LYS A 83 5.49 20.65 -32.47
N ILE A 84 5.85 19.84 -31.48
CA ILE A 84 5.45 20.09 -30.11
C ILE A 84 6.28 21.26 -29.58
N PRO A 85 5.65 22.30 -29.00
CA PRO A 85 6.36 23.44 -28.43
C PRO A 85 7.35 23.01 -27.34
N GLU A 86 8.50 23.68 -27.29
CA GLU A 86 9.51 23.44 -26.25
C GLU A 86 8.91 23.71 -24.85
N GLY A 87 9.20 22.81 -23.90
CA GLY A 87 8.72 22.91 -22.52
C GLY A 87 7.33 22.33 -22.26
N VAL A 88 6.66 21.76 -23.27
CA VAL A 88 5.37 21.05 -23.11
C VAL A 88 5.57 19.55 -22.93
N VAL A 89 6.60 18.97 -23.55
CA VAL A 89 7.09 17.60 -23.37
C VAL A 89 8.58 17.66 -23.74
N GLY A 90 9.46 16.74 -23.27
CA GLY A 90 10.90 16.75 -23.61
C GLY A 90 11.25 16.92 -25.11
N HIS A 91 12.47 17.36 -25.44
CA HIS A 91 12.83 17.65 -26.84
C HIS A 91 12.87 16.38 -27.72
N GLY A 92 12.38 16.47 -28.97
CA GLY A 92 12.83 15.62 -30.07
C GLY A 92 12.10 14.30 -30.32
N TYR A 93 10.80 14.20 -30.04
CA TYR A 93 10.05 12.96 -30.29
C TYR A 93 9.73 12.73 -31.77
N GLU A 94 10.02 11.53 -32.26
CA GLU A 94 9.81 11.13 -33.65
C GLU A 94 8.42 10.50 -33.87
N SER A 95 7.73 10.11 -32.79
CA SER A 95 6.39 9.48 -32.87
C SER A 95 5.47 9.78 -31.68
N LEU A 96 4.15 9.65 -31.89
CA LEU A 96 3.13 9.77 -30.83
C LEU A 96 3.30 8.74 -29.69
N ARG A 97 3.91 7.59 -29.99
CA ARG A 97 4.18 6.53 -29.02
C ARG A 97 5.24 6.95 -28.00
N GLU A 98 6.23 7.73 -28.43
CA GLU A 98 7.28 8.24 -27.54
C GLU A 98 6.76 9.36 -26.63
N ILE A 99 5.82 10.17 -27.13
CA ILE A 99 5.19 11.25 -26.34
C ILE A 99 4.21 10.72 -25.31
N PHE A 100 3.55 9.61 -25.61
CA PHE A 100 2.48 9.08 -24.77
C PHE A 100 2.91 8.89 -23.30
N PRO A 101 4.03 8.19 -22.98
CA PRO A 101 4.50 8.04 -21.60
C PRO A 101 4.82 9.36 -20.90
N GLU A 102 5.41 10.32 -21.62
CA GLU A 102 5.81 11.61 -21.07
C GLU A 102 4.57 12.46 -20.75
N LEU A 103 3.57 12.48 -21.64
CA LEU A 103 2.31 13.15 -21.36
C LEU A 103 1.53 12.47 -20.22
N VAL A 104 1.59 11.14 -20.11
CA VAL A 104 1.04 10.43 -18.96
C VAL A 104 1.77 10.84 -17.67
N ASP A 105 3.09 10.96 -17.70
CA ASP A 105 3.86 11.40 -16.54
C ASP A 105 3.50 12.83 -16.09
N GLU A 106 3.30 13.74 -17.05
CA GLU A 106 2.94 15.14 -16.80
C GLU A 106 1.47 15.39 -16.45
N LEU A 107 0.54 14.62 -17.00
CA LEU A 107 -0.90 14.83 -16.78
C LEU A 107 -1.46 13.94 -15.70
N ILE A 108 -1.00 12.70 -15.58
CA ILE A 108 -1.56 11.69 -14.70
C ILE A 108 -0.70 11.51 -13.45
N VAL A 109 0.62 11.44 -13.60
CA VAL A 109 1.55 11.12 -12.49
C VAL A 109 2.06 12.36 -11.74
N TRP A 110 1.91 13.57 -12.30
CA TRP A 110 2.51 14.80 -11.79
C TRP A 110 2.36 15.07 -10.29
N ASN A 111 1.20 14.75 -9.70
CA ASN A 111 0.89 14.99 -8.29
C ASN A 111 1.03 13.73 -7.40
N TYR A 112 1.63 12.65 -7.90
CA TYR A 112 1.74 11.36 -7.21
C TYR A 112 2.20 11.49 -5.75
N GLU A 113 3.28 12.23 -5.50
CA GLU A 113 3.85 12.36 -4.16
C GLU A 113 2.92 13.09 -3.18
N LYS A 114 2.23 14.12 -3.68
CA LYS A 114 1.25 14.88 -2.91
C LYS A 114 0.05 14.01 -2.54
N GLU A 115 -0.46 13.23 -3.49
CA GLU A 115 -1.59 12.33 -3.25
C GLU A 115 -1.20 11.15 -2.35
N LEU A 116 0.01 10.61 -2.49
CA LEU A 116 0.54 9.58 -1.59
C LEU A 116 0.65 10.11 -0.15
N LYS A 117 1.12 11.34 0.05
CA LYS A 117 1.20 11.97 1.36
C LYS A 117 -0.19 12.12 2.01
N LYS A 118 -1.18 12.62 1.27
CA LYS A 118 -2.57 12.71 1.74
C LYS A 118 -3.12 11.36 2.17
N GLU A 119 -2.80 10.32 1.42
CA GLU A 119 -3.23 8.96 1.77
C GLU A 119 -2.55 8.46 3.04
N LYS A 120 -1.23 8.63 3.18
CA LYS A 120 -0.52 8.28 4.42
C LYS A 120 -1.10 9.00 5.64
N GLU A 121 -1.44 10.29 5.49
CA GLU A 121 -2.11 11.07 6.53
C GLU A 121 -3.49 10.52 6.88
N LEU A 122 -4.29 10.09 5.88
CA LEU A 122 -5.57 9.42 6.11
C LEU A 122 -5.40 8.14 6.93
N TYR A 123 -4.47 7.25 6.54
CA TYR A 123 -4.21 6.01 7.28
C TYR A 123 -3.70 6.28 8.70
N LYS A 124 -2.84 7.29 8.88
CA LYS A 124 -2.35 7.71 10.20
C LYS A 124 -3.50 8.25 11.08
N SER A 125 -4.39 9.05 10.50
CA SER A 125 -5.58 9.56 11.17
C SER A 125 -6.49 8.42 11.62
N THR A 126 -6.78 7.46 10.74
CA THR A 126 -7.56 6.28 11.09
C THR A 126 -6.91 5.44 12.18
N TYR A 127 -5.59 5.26 12.13
CA TYR A 127 -4.84 4.57 13.18
C TYR A 127 -5.02 5.27 14.54
N ASN A 128 -4.93 6.60 14.57
CA ASN A 128 -5.10 7.38 15.80
C ASN A 128 -6.51 7.26 16.36
N VAL A 129 -7.56 7.29 15.52
CA VAL A 129 -8.95 7.07 15.96
C VAL A 129 -9.12 5.70 16.60
N LEU A 130 -8.58 4.64 15.97
CA LEU A 130 -8.64 3.29 16.55
C LEU A 130 -7.84 3.19 17.86
N LYS A 131 -6.68 3.86 17.94
CA LYS A 131 -5.85 3.90 19.14
C LYS A 131 -6.56 4.61 20.29
N GLU A 132 -7.23 5.71 20.03
CA GLU A 132 -8.03 6.43 21.02
C GLU A 132 -9.22 5.58 21.50
N PHE A 133 -9.93 4.92 20.57
CA PHE A 133 -11.00 3.99 20.91
C PHE A 133 -10.49 2.84 21.81
N GLU A 134 -9.39 2.18 21.44
CA GLU A 134 -8.78 1.12 22.25
C GLU A 134 -8.40 1.62 23.64
N TYR A 135 -7.75 2.79 23.71
CA TYR A 135 -7.38 3.41 24.98
C TYR A 135 -8.61 3.67 25.87
N ASN A 136 -9.69 4.21 25.31
CA ASN A 136 -10.92 4.50 26.05
C ASN A 136 -11.58 3.23 26.59
N VAL A 137 -11.63 2.16 25.80
CA VAL A 137 -12.15 0.85 26.26
C VAL A 137 -11.26 0.28 27.35
N LYS A 138 -9.93 0.38 27.19
CA LYS A 138 -8.96 -0.12 28.16
C LYS A 138 -9.03 0.62 29.50
N VAL A 139 -9.15 1.95 29.49
CA VAL A 139 -9.35 2.76 30.71
C VAL A 139 -10.63 2.32 31.41
N TYR A 140 -11.73 2.19 30.67
CA TYR A 140 -12.98 1.70 31.23
C TYR A 140 -12.85 0.30 31.84
N ASN A 141 -12.18 -0.64 31.16
CA ASN A 141 -11.93 -1.99 31.69
C ASN A 141 -11.12 -1.95 33.00
N ASN A 142 -10.12 -1.08 33.12
CA ASN A 142 -9.31 -0.95 34.33
C ASN A 142 -10.10 -0.35 35.49
N ASP A 143 -10.86 0.72 35.23
CA ASP A 143 -11.73 1.36 36.24
C ASP A 143 -12.80 0.38 36.71
N LEU A 144 -13.35 -0.38 35.77
CA LEU A 144 -14.31 -1.44 36.02
C LEU A 144 -13.72 -2.47 36.98
N LEU A 145 -12.56 -3.07 36.67
CA LEU A 145 -11.88 -4.03 37.54
C LEU A 145 -11.55 -3.44 38.93
N GLY A 146 -11.18 -2.16 39.00
CA GLY A 146 -10.95 -1.46 40.26
C GLY A 146 -12.21 -1.37 41.12
N ASN A 147 -13.31 -0.86 40.54
CA ASN A 147 -14.61 -0.75 41.20
C ASN A 147 -15.14 -2.12 41.62
N MET A 148 -14.97 -3.12 40.75
CA MET A 148 -15.32 -4.50 40.97
C MET A 148 -14.61 -5.08 42.19
N ASN A 149 -13.28 -4.90 42.28
CA ASN A 149 -12.52 -5.35 43.44
C ASN A 149 -12.94 -4.64 44.73
N ALA A 150 -13.39 -3.39 44.66
CA ALA A 150 -13.95 -2.69 45.81
C ALA A 150 -15.29 -3.28 46.27
N ILE A 151 -16.22 -3.55 45.33
CA ILE A 151 -17.53 -4.17 45.60
C ILE A 151 -17.35 -5.59 46.19
N LEU A 152 -16.41 -6.36 45.65
CA LEU A 152 -16.17 -7.75 46.03
C LEU A 152 -15.24 -7.92 47.23
N ARG A 153 -14.58 -6.85 47.71
CA ARG A 153 -13.66 -6.89 48.86
C ARG A 153 -14.25 -7.58 50.10
N PRO A 154 -15.52 -7.38 50.49
CA PRO A 154 -16.10 -8.08 51.62
C PRO A 154 -16.19 -9.60 51.40
N LEU A 155 -16.47 -10.03 50.16
CA LEU A 155 -16.53 -11.46 49.78
C LEU A 155 -15.15 -12.11 49.75
N TYR A 156 -14.11 -11.37 49.36
CA TYR A 156 -12.74 -11.88 49.43
C TYR A 156 -12.28 -12.12 50.88
N LYS A 157 -12.85 -11.42 51.86
CA LYS A 157 -12.51 -11.60 53.28
C LYS A 157 -13.22 -12.78 53.91
N SER A 158 -14.42 -13.15 53.44
CA SER A 158 -15.16 -14.31 53.95
C SER A 158 -14.63 -15.64 53.41
N ILE A 159 -13.93 -15.63 52.28
CA ILE A 159 -13.20 -16.78 51.73
C ILE A 159 -11.83 -16.83 52.41
N ALA A 160 -11.65 -17.74 53.38
CA ALA A 160 -10.44 -17.83 54.18
C ALA A 160 -9.18 -18.11 53.34
N TYR A 161 -8.03 -17.63 53.84
CA TYR A 161 -6.70 -17.67 53.20
C TYR A 161 -6.24 -19.08 52.75
N ASN A 162 -6.83 -20.15 53.31
CA ASN A 162 -6.53 -21.55 52.96
C ASN A 162 -7.04 -21.96 51.55
N ASP A 163 -7.98 -21.21 50.97
CA ASP A 163 -8.59 -21.54 49.68
C ASP A 163 -7.74 -21.09 48.49
N ILE A 164 -6.86 -20.10 48.69
CA ILE A 164 -6.09 -19.45 47.61
C ILE A 164 -5.03 -20.38 47.01
N SER A 165 -4.38 -21.22 47.83
CA SER A 165 -3.44 -22.25 47.37
C SER A 165 -4.14 -23.37 46.59
N LEU A 166 -5.34 -23.76 47.02
CA LEU A 166 -6.18 -24.73 46.31
C LEU A 166 -6.74 -24.14 45.01
N LEU A 167 -7.14 -22.86 45.00
CA LEU A 167 -7.58 -22.14 43.80
C LEU A 167 -6.46 -21.96 42.77
N ARG A 168 -5.21 -21.76 43.22
CA ARG A 168 -4.03 -21.82 42.33
C ARG A 168 -3.87 -23.19 41.66
N LEU A 169 -4.12 -24.28 42.39
CA LEU A 169 -4.15 -25.64 41.82
C LEU A 169 -5.34 -25.83 40.88
N MET A 170 -6.50 -25.24 41.16
CA MET A 170 -7.69 -25.30 40.30
C MET A 170 -7.50 -24.53 39.00
N CYS A 171 -6.77 -23.41 39.04
CA CYS A 171 -6.63 -22.54 37.87
C CYS A 171 -5.37 -22.83 37.05
N GLY A 172 -4.30 -23.33 37.67
CA GLY A 172 -3.01 -23.51 37.02
C GLY A 172 -2.38 -22.20 36.53
N ASP A 173 -1.16 -22.28 36.00
CA ASP A 173 -0.44 -21.10 35.48
C ASP A 173 -0.84 -20.75 34.02
N ASN A 174 -1.45 -21.70 33.30
CA ASN A 174 -1.85 -21.60 31.89
C ASN A 174 -3.36 -21.80 31.73
N MET A 175 -4.15 -20.81 32.15
CA MET A 175 -5.58 -20.77 31.93
C MET A 175 -5.94 -19.80 30.82
N ASP A 176 -6.74 -20.26 29.87
CA ASP A 176 -7.39 -19.43 28.86
C ASP A 176 -8.90 -19.35 29.17
N LEU A 177 -9.43 -18.13 29.24
CA LEU A 177 -10.87 -17.90 29.25
C LEU A 177 -11.32 -17.49 27.86
N ASN A 178 -12.44 -18.05 27.41
CA ASN A 178 -13.11 -17.55 26.21
C ASN A 178 -14.63 -17.71 26.34
N ILE A 179 -15.35 -17.09 25.40
CA ILE A 179 -16.80 -17.24 25.28
C ILE A 179 -17.04 -18.03 23.99
N ASN A 180 -17.76 -19.15 24.07
CA ASN A 180 -18.10 -19.94 22.89
C ASN A 180 -19.21 -19.28 22.05
N THR A 181 -19.57 -19.90 20.93
CA THR A 181 -20.62 -19.39 20.03
C THR A 181 -22.00 -19.30 20.67
N SER A 182 -22.28 -20.06 21.73
CA SER A 182 -23.53 -19.99 22.50
C SER A 182 -23.48 -18.99 23.66
N GLY A 183 -22.40 -18.21 23.78
CA GLY A 183 -22.27 -17.19 24.83
C GLY A 183 -21.88 -17.75 26.20
N GLN A 184 -21.49 -19.03 26.28
CA GLN A 184 -21.07 -19.67 27.53
C GLN A 184 -19.59 -19.40 27.80
N LEU A 185 -19.27 -19.16 29.06
CA LEU A 185 -17.89 -19.00 29.52
C LEU A 185 -17.19 -20.36 29.54
N MET A 186 -16.02 -20.43 28.92
CA MET A 186 -15.20 -21.62 28.83
C MET A 186 -13.86 -21.38 29.50
N VAL A 187 -13.32 -22.44 30.11
CA VAL A 187 -12.01 -22.50 30.74
C VAL A 187 -11.23 -23.61 30.04
N ASN A 188 -10.12 -23.27 29.38
CA ASN A 188 -9.30 -24.22 28.61
C ASN A 188 -10.14 -25.08 27.64
N GLY A 189 -11.13 -24.45 26.99
CA GLY A 189 -12.03 -25.11 26.04
C GLY A 189 -13.13 -26.00 26.65
N LYS A 190 -13.29 -26.03 27.98
CA LYS A 190 -14.37 -26.74 28.68
C LYS A 190 -15.34 -25.77 29.35
N ASN A 191 -16.64 -26.10 29.41
CA ASN A 191 -17.61 -25.34 30.21
C ASN A 191 -17.18 -25.34 31.69
N VAL A 192 -17.35 -24.21 32.39
CA VAL A 192 -16.99 -24.04 33.80
C VAL A 192 -17.56 -25.14 34.69
N SER A 193 -18.80 -25.58 34.47
CA SER A 193 -19.41 -26.65 35.28
C SER A 193 -18.68 -27.98 35.12
N ASN A 194 -18.26 -28.33 33.90
CA ASN A 194 -17.46 -29.54 33.62
C ASN A 194 -16.01 -29.39 34.08
N TYR A 195 -15.51 -28.16 34.12
CA TYR A 195 -14.18 -27.85 34.63
C TYR A 195 -14.13 -28.06 36.15
N LEU A 196 -15.16 -27.60 36.87
CA LEU A 196 -15.24 -27.63 38.33
C LEU A 196 -15.75 -28.97 38.89
N SER A 197 -16.47 -29.79 38.11
CA SER A 197 -17.04 -31.06 38.60
C SER A 197 -16.00 -32.09 39.06
N ASN A 198 -14.79 -32.03 38.50
CA ASN A 198 -13.69 -32.96 38.82
C ASN A 198 -12.85 -32.53 40.02
N ILE A 199 -13.23 -31.43 40.70
CA ILE A 199 -12.43 -30.81 41.76
C ILE A 199 -13.10 -31.03 43.12
N THR A 200 -12.41 -31.67 44.05
CA THR A 200 -12.86 -31.90 45.42
C THR A 200 -12.39 -30.76 46.33
N PHE A 201 -13.34 -29.95 46.81
CA PHE A 201 -13.05 -28.88 47.77
C PHE A 201 -14.32 -28.47 48.53
N GLU A 202 -14.19 -28.20 49.84
CA GLU A 202 -15.28 -27.76 50.72
C GLU A 202 -15.13 -26.26 51.03
N THR A 203 -16.19 -25.50 50.77
CA THR A 203 -16.23 -24.06 51.04
C THR A 203 -17.41 -23.69 51.93
N ASN A 204 -17.15 -22.83 52.90
CA ASN A 204 -18.17 -22.24 53.76
C ASN A 204 -18.39 -20.78 53.36
N ILE A 205 -19.34 -20.58 52.44
CA ILE A 205 -19.91 -19.26 52.16
C ILE A 205 -21.15 -19.12 53.03
N GLU A 206 -21.03 -18.41 54.16
CA GLU A 206 -22.11 -18.29 55.15
C GLU A 206 -23.19 -17.28 54.74
N HIS A 207 -22.81 -16.13 54.17
CA HIS A 207 -23.77 -15.10 53.77
C HIS A 207 -23.19 -14.10 52.75
N VAL A 208 -24.01 -13.69 51.77
CA VAL A 208 -23.77 -12.57 50.86
C VAL A 208 -24.88 -11.55 51.10
N SER A 209 -24.53 -10.38 51.63
CA SER A 209 -25.50 -9.31 51.93
C SER A 209 -26.20 -8.79 50.68
N ASP A 210 -27.47 -8.40 50.80
CA ASP A 210 -28.27 -7.90 49.68
C ASP A 210 -27.71 -6.61 49.05
N ASP A 211 -27.00 -5.78 49.82
CA ASP A 211 -26.29 -4.60 49.30
C ASP A 211 -25.21 -4.96 48.27
N ILE A 212 -24.49 -6.06 48.48
CA ILE A 212 -23.47 -6.57 47.56
C ILE A 212 -24.14 -7.12 46.30
N LYS A 213 -25.22 -7.90 46.46
CA LYS A 213 -26.02 -8.40 45.32
C LYS A 213 -26.56 -7.26 44.46
N SER A 214 -27.14 -6.25 45.09
CA SER A 214 -27.65 -5.04 44.44
C SER A 214 -26.53 -4.30 43.69
N SER A 215 -25.36 -4.16 44.31
CA SER A 215 -24.19 -3.52 43.69
C SER A 215 -23.65 -4.30 42.47
N ILE A 216 -23.58 -5.63 42.55
CA ILE A 216 -23.19 -6.51 41.44
C ILE A 216 -24.19 -6.39 40.28
N ASN A 217 -25.49 -6.48 40.57
CA ASN A 217 -26.55 -6.32 39.57
C ASN A 217 -26.50 -4.97 38.86
N LYS A 218 -26.35 -3.88 39.63
CA LYS A 218 -26.21 -2.54 39.07
C LYS A 218 -25.00 -2.44 38.14
N GLN A 219 -23.87 -3.05 38.52
CA GLN A 219 -22.68 -3.06 37.69
C GLN A 219 -22.87 -3.87 36.39
N ILE A 220 -23.56 -5.02 36.45
CA ILE A 220 -23.90 -5.82 35.26
C ILE A 220 -24.72 -4.97 34.27
N THR A 221 -25.73 -4.25 34.74
CA THR A 221 -26.57 -3.40 33.90
C THR A 221 -25.75 -2.30 33.22
N ILE A 222 -24.92 -1.57 33.98
CA ILE A 222 -24.06 -0.51 33.47
C ILE A 222 -23.09 -1.06 32.40
N ASN A 223 -22.47 -2.21 32.69
CA ASN A 223 -21.53 -2.85 31.77
C ASN A 223 -22.21 -3.31 30.48
N HIS A 224 -23.42 -3.86 30.58
CA HIS A 224 -24.19 -4.31 29.42
C HIS A 224 -24.53 -3.15 28.49
N GLU A 225 -25.03 -2.04 29.03
CA GLU A 225 -25.31 -0.83 28.27
C GLU A 225 -24.04 -0.28 27.60
N LYS A 226 -22.93 -0.19 28.36
CA LYS A 226 -21.64 0.27 27.82
C LYS A 226 -21.13 -0.64 26.71
N LEU A 227 -21.26 -1.97 26.88
CA LEU A 227 -20.86 -2.96 25.88
C LEU A 227 -21.65 -2.82 24.58
N LEU A 228 -22.97 -2.59 24.65
CA LEU A 228 -23.81 -2.34 23.48
C LEU A 228 -23.35 -1.09 22.73
N ASN A 229 -23.11 0.00 23.45
CA ASN A 229 -22.63 1.26 22.87
C ASN A 229 -21.27 1.10 22.19
N LEU A 230 -20.30 0.50 22.88
CA LEU A 230 -18.95 0.25 22.33
C LEU A 230 -18.97 -0.72 21.14
N SER A 231 -19.82 -1.74 21.17
CA SER A 231 -19.97 -2.68 20.06
C SER A 231 -20.55 -1.99 18.84
N SER A 232 -21.58 -1.14 19.03
CA SER A 232 -22.17 -0.32 17.96
C SER A 232 -21.13 0.65 17.37
N GLU A 233 -20.36 1.32 18.21
CA GLU A 233 -19.29 2.23 17.79
C GLU A 233 -18.19 1.49 17.02
N LEU A 234 -17.75 0.32 17.48
CA LEU A 234 -16.76 -0.49 16.75
C LEU A 234 -17.29 -0.95 15.38
N ILE A 235 -18.56 -1.34 15.28
CA ILE A 235 -19.19 -1.71 14.00
C ILE A 235 -19.19 -0.50 13.05
N LYS A 236 -19.53 0.69 13.55
CA LYS A 236 -19.43 1.94 12.78
C LYS A 236 -18.00 2.21 12.32
N LEU A 237 -17.01 2.12 13.21
CA LEU A 237 -15.60 2.31 12.86
C LEU A 237 -15.12 1.30 11.81
N GLN A 238 -15.50 0.02 11.92
CA GLN A 238 -15.20 -1.00 10.92
C GLN A 238 -15.82 -0.68 9.56
N ARG A 239 -17.09 -0.23 9.55
CA ARG A 239 -17.74 0.28 8.33
C ARG A 239 -16.94 1.45 7.75
N TYR A 240 -16.56 2.44 8.55
CA TYR A 240 -15.79 3.60 8.08
C TYR A 240 -14.41 3.24 7.51
N ILE A 241 -13.75 2.24 8.08
CA ILE A 241 -12.48 1.72 7.56
C ILE A 241 -12.65 1.15 6.15
N THR A 242 -13.80 0.55 5.82
CA THR A 242 -14.03 0.05 4.45
C THR A 242 -14.00 1.18 3.41
N PHE A 243 -14.38 2.41 3.77
CA PHE A 243 -14.31 3.57 2.87
C PHE A 243 -12.89 4.05 2.61
N LEU A 244 -11.89 3.59 3.37
CA LEU A 244 -10.49 3.81 3.01
C LEU A 244 -10.18 3.22 1.64
N HIS A 245 -10.84 2.11 1.26
CA HIS A 245 -10.68 1.53 -0.07
C HIS A 245 -11.08 2.50 -1.18
N LEU A 246 -12.08 3.36 -0.97
CA LEU A 246 -12.44 4.38 -1.97
C LEU A 246 -11.29 5.35 -2.25
N ALA A 247 -10.52 5.71 -1.22
CA ALA A 247 -9.33 6.55 -1.37
C ALA A 247 -8.17 5.83 -2.08
N VAL A 248 -8.15 4.50 -2.09
CA VAL A 248 -7.13 3.67 -2.76
C VAL A 248 -7.35 3.65 -4.28
N VAL A 249 -8.59 3.81 -4.76
CA VAL A 249 -8.96 3.62 -6.17
C VAL A 249 -8.75 4.88 -7.04
N ARG A 250 -7.90 5.81 -6.60
CA ARG A 250 -7.82 7.18 -7.16
C ARG A 250 -6.62 7.42 -8.06
N ILE A 251 -6.69 8.37 -9.00
CA ILE A 251 -5.52 8.77 -9.80
C ILE A 251 -4.51 9.56 -8.94
N PRO A 252 -3.19 9.30 -9.05
CA PRO A 252 -2.54 8.21 -9.79
C PRO A 252 -2.31 6.91 -8.96
N LEU A 253 -2.74 6.88 -7.70
CA LEU A 253 -2.46 5.81 -6.74
C LEU A 253 -3.08 4.45 -7.11
N LEU A 254 -4.26 4.45 -7.73
CA LEU A 254 -4.95 3.27 -8.29
C LEU A 254 -4.02 2.48 -9.20
N TYR A 255 -3.29 3.20 -10.05
CA TYR A 255 -2.50 2.60 -11.11
C TYR A 255 -1.25 1.92 -10.58
N PHE A 256 -0.77 2.34 -9.41
CA PHE A 256 0.28 1.62 -8.70
C PHE A 256 -0.23 0.33 -8.06
N ARG A 257 -1.51 0.24 -7.68
CA ARG A 257 -2.05 -0.88 -6.89
C ARG A 257 -2.80 -1.92 -7.70
N SER A 258 -3.30 -1.54 -8.86
CA SER A 258 -4.05 -2.39 -9.78
C SER A 258 -3.20 -2.97 -10.92
N ALA A 259 -1.89 -2.72 -10.92
CA ALA A 259 -0.97 -3.37 -11.85
C ALA A 259 -0.94 -4.90 -11.59
N ASN A 260 -0.52 -5.69 -12.58
CA ASN A 260 -0.48 -7.15 -12.46
C ASN A 260 0.31 -7.58 -11.21
N ASN A 261 -0.29 -8.39 -10.33
CA ASN A 261 0.33 -8.87 -9.09
C ASN A 261 1.74 -9.44 -9.29
N PHE A 262 2.00 -10.10 -10.42
CA PHE A 262 3.33 -10.64 -10.72
C PHE A 262 4.36 -9.54 -11.00
N LEU A 263 3.98 -8.55 -11.82
CA LEU A 263 4.82 -7.40 -12.12
C LEU A 263 5.08 -6.58 -10.85
N LEU A 264 4.05 -6.37 -10.05
CA LEU A 264 4.14 -5.72 -8.74
C LEU A 264 5.15 -6.45 -7.84
N MET A 265 5.00 -7.76 -7.66
CA MET A 265 5.92 -8.53 -6.83
C MET A 265 7.36 -8.42 -7.30
N PHE A 266 7.62 -8.54 -8.62
CA PHE A 266 8.99 -8.46 -9.14
C PHE A 266 9.62 -7.09 -8.88
N GLN A 267 8.88 -6.00 -9.12
CA GLN A 267 9.41 -4.64 -8.94
C GLN A 267 9.52 -4.23 -7.48
N ILE A 268 8.54 -4.63 -6.65
CA ILE A 268 8.63 -4.47 -5.20
C ILE A 268 9.86 -5.20 -4.67
N ASN A 269 10.08 -6.46 -5.07
CA ASN A 269 11.26 -7.22 -4.64
C ASN A 269 12.57 -6.55 -5.10
N ALA A 270 12.63 -6.02 -6.33
CA ALA A 270 13.80 -5.30 -6.81
C ALA A 270 14.08 -4.02 -6.01
N MET A 271 13.03 -3.26 -5.65
CA MET A 271 13.15 -2.07 -4.81
C MET A 271 13.52 -2.43 -3.36
N LEU A 272 12.98 -3.51 -2.81
CA LEU A 272 13.36 -4.01 -1.48
C LEU A 272 14.83 -4.44 -1.44
N ILE A 273 15.32 -5.15 -2.47
CA ILE A 273 16.74 -5.51 -2.58
C ILE A 273 17.63 -4.25 -2.66
N LEU A 274 17.19 -3.22 -3.38
CA LEU A 274 17.89 -1.95 -3.45
C LEU A 274 17.95 -1.28 -2.06
N GLU A 275 16.83 -1.21 -1.35
CA GLU A 275 16.74 -0.64 0.00
C GLU A 275 17.55 -1.44 1.02
N GLU A 276 17.52 -2.77 0.98
CA GLU A 276 18.34 -3.65 1.81
C GLU A 276 19.83 -3.42 1.57
N ARG A 277 20.25 -3.28 0.30
CA ARG A 277 21.66 -2.99 -0.03
C ARG A 277 22.07 -1.59 0.41
N LEU A 278 21.20 -0.60 0.21
CA LEU A 278 21.43 0.75 0.71
C LEU A 278 21.53 0.75 2.24
N ASN A 279 20.64 0.07 2.93
CA ASN A 279 20.64 -0.05 4.39
C ASN A 279 21.89 -0.79 4.89
N ALA A 280 22.31 -1.87 4.25
CA ALA A 280 23.55 -2.55 4.59
C ALA A 280 24.76 -1.61 4.46
N ILE A 281 24.82 -0.84 3.38
CA ILE A 281 25.93 0.09 3.11
C ILE A 281 25.90 1.31 4.04
N LEU A 282 24.71 1.77 4.43
CA LEU A 282 24.48 3.00 5.21
C LEU A 282 24.23 2.80 6.71
N HIS A 283 24.00 1.58 7.19
CA HIS A 283 23.64 1.34 8.59
C HIS A 283 24.51 0.26 9.23
N LEU A 284 24.73 -0.88 8.56
CA LEU A 284 25.56 -1.94 9.13
C LEU A 284 27.04 -1.51 9.22
N ASN A 285 27.57 -0.89 8.15
CA ASN A 285 28.92 -0.33 8.17
C ASN A 285 29.09 0.81 9.18
N TYR A 286 28.02 1.54 9.49
CA TYR A 286 28.04 2.59 10.51
C TYR A 286 28.19 2.00 11.90
N LEU A 287 27.36 1.01 12.25
CA LEU A 287 27.39 0.35 13.56
C LEU A 287 28.71 -0.37 13.83
N GLU A 288 29.28 -1.01 12.81
CA GLU A 288 30.59 -1.67 12.92
C GLU A 288 31.73 -0.67 13.21
N GLU A 289 31.76 0.45 12.50
CA GLU A 289 32.81 1.48 12.64
C GLU A 289 32.64 2.34 13.92
N LEU A 290 31.40 2.56 14.38
CA LEU A 290 31.08 3.18 15.68
C LEU A 290 31.64 2.35 16.83
N ASN A 291 31.47 1.02 16.77
CA ASN A 291 32.01 0.09 17.76
C ASN A 291 33.55 0.08 17.79
N LEU A 292 34.19 0.52 16.70
CA LEU A 292 35.65 0.66 16.59
C LEU A 292 36.15 2.07 16.99
N GLY A 293 35.26 2.98 17.41
CA GLY A 293 35.60 4.33 17.85
C GLY A 293 36.13 5.24 16.73
N ARG A 294 35.79 4.97 15.47
CA ARG A 294 36.25 5.77 14.33
C ARG A 294 35.36 7.00 14.10
N ASN A 295 35.98 8.12 13.74
CA ASN A 295 35.27 9.37 13.41
C ASN A 295 35.02 9.56 11.90
N TYR A 296 35.44 8.59 11.09
CA TYR A 296 35.30 8.62 9.62
C TYR A 296 34.78 7.28 9.10
N TYR A 297 33.82 7.35 8.19
CA TYR A 297 33.09 6.20 7.66
C TYR A 297 33.21 6.17 6.14
N SER A 298 33.66 5.05 5.58
CA SER A 298 33.77 4.85 4.14
C SER A 298 32.61 3.99 3.62
N ILE A 299 31.96 4.43 2.55
CA ILE A 299 30.87 3.71 1.88
C ILE A 299 31.22 3.47 0.42
N ASN A 300 31.01 2.25 -0.08
CA ASN A 300 31.16 1.95 -1.50
C ASN A 300 29.80 2.03 -2.21
N THR A 301 29.70 2.90 -3.22
CA THR A 301 28.46 3.17 -3.97
C THR A 301 28.43 2.57 -5.38
N ASP A 302 29.52 1.95 -5.87
CA ASP A 302 29.61 1.52 -7.27
C ASP A 302 28.58 0.42 -7.61
N THR A 303 28.37 -0.53 -6.70
CA THR A 303 27.39 -1.62 -6.88
C THR A 303 25.95 -1.10 -6.88
N ILE A 304 25.62 -0.13 -6.01
CA ILE A 304 24.31 0.51 -5.98
C ILE A 304 24.08 1.30 -7.26
N LYS A 305 25.08 2.07 -7.70
CA LYS A 305 24.97 2.87 -8.92
C LYS A 305 24.70 1.99 -10.13
N PHE A 306 25.45 0.89 -10.28
CA PHE A 306 25.23 -0.08 -11.35
C PHE A 306 23.79 -0.64 -11.32
N LEU A 307 23.32 -1.03 -10.13
CA LEU A 307 21.95 -1.52 -9.94
C LEU A 307 20.90 -0.48 -10.36
N LEU A 308 21.05 0.77 -9.92
CA LEU A 308 20.12 1.85 -10.26
C LEU A 308 20.09 2.16 -11.77
N ASP A 309 21.26 2.18 -12.42
CA ASP A 309 21.36 2.41 -13.86
C ASP A 309 20.71 1.27 -14.66
N ASP A 310 20.92 0.02 -14.25
CA ASP A 310 20.27 -1.14 -14.85
C ASP A 310 18.75 -1.13 -14.64
N MET A 311 18.28 -0.80 -13.42
CA MET A 311 16.85 -0.66 -13.14
C MET A 311 16.21 0.40 -14.01
N ILE A 312 16.83 1.58 -14.18
CA ILE A 312 16.32 2.64 -15.07
C ILE A 312 16.26 2.16 -16.52
N ARG A 313 17.30 1.48 -17.00
CA ARG A 313 17.34 0.98 -18.38
C ARG A 313 16.22 -0.04 -18.63
N ILE A 314 16.06 -0.99 -17.72
CA ILE A 314 15.01 -2.02 -17.80
C ILE A 314 13.64 -1.35 -17.79
N THR A 315 13.37 -0.45 -16.83
CA THR A 315 12.08 0.24 -16.73
C THR A 315 11.76 1.04 -18.00
N LYS A 316 12.73 1.77 -18.58
CA LYS A 316 12.52 2.48 -19.86
C LYS A 316 12.18 1.51 -21.00
N SER A 317 12.97 0.45 -21.16
CA SER A 317 12.72 -0.56 -22.20
C SER A 317 11.36 -1.24 -22.04
N THR A 318 10.91 -1.49 -20.80
CA THR A 318 9.59 -2.05 -20.53
C THR A 318 8.48 -1.06 -20.92
N ILE A 319 8.60 0.21 -20.58
CA ILE A 319 7.63 1.25 -20.98
C ILE A 319 7.50 1.29 -22.51
N ASP A 320 8.63 1.34 -23.22
CA ASP A 320 8.62 1.42 -24.69
C ASP A 320 7.95 0.19 -25.32
N ALA A 321 8.26 -1.01 -24.82
CA ALA A 321 7.67 -2.26 -25.30
C ALA A 321 6.16 -2.34 -25.04
N GLU A 322 5.71 -1.97 -23.83
CA GLU A 322 4.29 -1.98 -23.45
C GLU A 322 3.50 -0.95 -24.26
N VAL A 323 4.03 0.26 -24.44
CA VAL A 323 3.38 1.32 -25.23
C VAL A 323 3.31 0.92 -26.70
N HIS A 324 4.38 0.39 -27.26
CA HIS A 324 4.38 -0.10 -28.63
C HIS A 324 3.32 -1.20 -28.82
N GLY A 325 3.32 -2.21 -27.93
CA GLY A 325 2.34 -3.29 -27.96
C GLY A 325 0.90 -2.79 -27.81
N PHE A 326 0.69 -1.77 -26.97
CA PHE A 326 -0.61 -1.15 -26.76
C PHE A 326 -1.13 -0.47 -28.02
N PHE A 327 -0.32 0.39 -28.64
CA PHE A 327 -0.69 1.11 -29.86
C PHE A 327 -0.88 0.15 -31.04
N VAL A 328 -0.06 -0.89 -31.18
CA VAL A 328 -0.25 -1.92 -32.22
C VAL A 328 -1.59 -2.63 -32.08
N LYS A 329 -2.00 -2.97 -30.85
CA LYS A 329 -3.31 -3.60 -30.61
C LYS A 329 -4.46 -2.65 -30.96
N LEU A 330 -4.40 -1.41 -30.49
CA LEU A 330 -5.46 -0.43 -30.70
C LEU A 330 -5.59 0.01 -32.15
N ASN A 331 -4.48 0.10 -32.87
CA ASN A 331 -4.49 0.48 -34.28
C ASN A 331 -5.25 -0.48 -35.17
N LYS A 332 -5.35 -1.77 -34.81
CA LYS A 332 -6.18 -2.73 -35.55
C LYS A 332 -7.66 -2.34 -35.61
N VAL A 333 -8.11 -1.50 -34.68
CA VAL A 333 -9.51 -1.07 -34.55
C VAL A 333 -9.65 0.41 -34.90
N LEU A 334 -8.76 1.25 -34.37
CA LEU A 334 -8.86 2.70 -34.51
C LEU A 334 -8.22 3.22 -35.80
N ASN A 335 -7.27 2.49 -36.39
CA ASN A 335 -6.57 2.84 -37.62
C ASN A 335 -5.93 4.24 -37.56
N GLY A 336 -4.95 4.43 -36.67
CA GLY A 336 -4.13 5.64 -36.55
C GLY A 336 -3.61 5.85 -35.13
N ASP A 337 -2.32 6.17 -34.98
CA ASP A 337 -1.71 6.40 -33.67
C ASP A 337 -2.35 7.62 -32.98
N LEU A 338 -2.75 8.64 -33.75
CA LEU A 338 -3.40 9.84 -33.20
C LEU A 338 -4.79 9.53 -32.64
N LYS A 339 -5.53 8.65 -33.31
CA LYS A 339 -6.82 8.18 -32.79
C LYS A 339 -6.64 7.33 -31.53
N CYS A 340 -5.66 6.42 -31.52
CA CYS A 340 -5.33 5.63 -30.33
C CYS A 340 -5.02 6.54 -29.15
N PHE A 341 -4.14 7.51 -29.37
CA PHE A 341 -3.75 8.52 -28.38
C PHE A 341 -4.97 9.27 -27.81
N LEU A 342 -5.82 9.85 -28.67
CA LEU A 342 -7.02 10.57 -28.21
C LEU A 342 -8.00 9.66 -27.47
N ALA A 343 -8.24 8.46 -28.01
CA ALA A 343 -9.20 7.51 -27.45
C ALA A 343 -8.79 7.04 -26.05
N ILE A 344 -7.50 6.73 -25.83
CA ILE A 344 -6.97 6.27 -24.55
C ILE A 344 -7.22 7.33 -23.46
N PHE A 345 -6.81 8.58 -23.69
CA PHE A 345 -6.96 9.65 -22.70
C PHE A 345 -8.43 9.94 -22.39
N LEU A 346 -9.30 9.98 -23.42
CA LEU A 346 -10.73 10.14 -23.24
C LEU A 346 -11.34 9.01 -22.39
N HIS A 347 -10.93 7.77 -22.66
CA HIS A 347 -11.38 6.61 -21.91
C HIS A 347 -10.97 6.71 -20.44
N ILE A 348 -9.69 6.92 -20.16
CA ILE A 348 -9.15 6.99 -18.78
C ILE A 348 -9.83 8.09 -17.97
N LEU A 349 -9.99 9.29 -18.54
CA LEU A 349 -10.61 10.42 -17.85
C LEU A 349 -12.09 10.17 -17.54
N ASN A 350 -12.81 9.51 -18.44
CA ASN A 350 -14.22 9.19 -18.23
C ASN A 350 -14.40 8.05 -17.23
N GLU A 351 -13.54 7.04 -17.23
CA GLU A 351 -13.52 5.99 -16.21
C GLU A 351 -13.22 6.58 -14.83
N ALA A 352 -12.19 7.42 -14.71
CA ALA A 352 -11.85 8.09 -13.45
C ALA A 352 -12.98 8.96 -12.93
N LYS A 353 -13.63 9.73 -13.81
CA LYS A 353 -14.80 10.54 -13.45
C LYS A 353 -15.98 9.68 -12.96
N SER A 354 -16.23 8.55 -13.61
CA SER A 354 -17.29 7.61 -13.26
C SER A 354 -17.04 6.97 -11.89
N GLU A 355 -15.83 6.46 -11.67
CA GLU A 355 -15.43 5.81 -10.41
C GLU A 355 -15.39 6.80 -9.23
N ASN A 356 -14.89 8.02 -9.44
CA ASN A 356 -14.95 9.07 -8.42
C ASN A 356 -16.40 9.42 -8.05
N LYS A 357 -17.30 9.55 -9.04
CA LYS A 357 -18.73 9.80 -8.79
C LYS A 357 -19.36 8.66 -7.98
N LYS A 358 -19.12 7.40 -8.35
CA LYS A 358 -19.62 6.23 -7.59
C LYS A 358 -19.08 6.20 -6.16
N SER A 359 -17.81 6.57 -5.97
CA SER A 359 -17.18 6.62 -4.66
C SER A 359 -17.83 7.68 -3.77
N ILE A 360 -18.11 8.87 -4.31
CA ILE A 360 -18.84 9.92 -3.58
C ILE A 360 -20.27 9.46 -3.25
N GLN A 361 -20.97 8.84 -4.20
CA GLN A 361 -22.31 8.31 -3.98
C GLN A 361 -22.36 7.21 -2.92
N SER A 362 -21.27 6.44 -2.77
CA SER A 362 -21.18 5.40 -1.73
C SER A 362 -21.16 5.99 -0.31
N LEU A 363 -20.80 7.27 -0.15
CA LEU A 363 -20.86 7.99 1.12
C LEU A 363 -22.24 8.61 1.39
N GLU A 364 -23.12 8.72 0.40
CA GLU A 364 -24.49 9.27 0.60
C GLU A 364 -25.35 8.39 1.52
N GLY A 365 -24.94 7.14 1.77
CA GLY A 365 -25.55 6.25 2.76
C GLY A 365 -25.15 6.54 4.22
N GLU A 366 -24.28 7.52 4.46
CA GLU A 366 -23.93 8.03 5.80
C GLU A 366 -24.67 9.33 6.11
N THR A 367 -24.79 9.67 7.40
CA THR A 367 -25.37 10.96 7.78
C THR A 367 -24.42 12.11 7.44
N GLN A 368 -24.98 13.28 7.12
CA GLN A 368 -24.17 14.46 6.81
C GLN A 368 -23.27 14.88 8.00
N ASP A 369 -23.76 14.67 9.22
CA ASP A 369 -23.00 14.93 10.44
C ASP A 369 -21.81 13.98 10.57
N ASP A 370 -21.98 12.69 10.29
CA ASP A 370 -20.88 11.72 10.30
C ASP A 370 -19.83 12.07 9.24
N ILE A 371 -20.26 12.44 8.03
CA ILE A 371 -19.36 12.84 6.94
C ILE A 371 -18.55 14.08 7.32
N ASN A 372 -19.19 15.07 7.95
CA ASN A 372 -18.53 16.33 8.28
C ASN A 372 -17.62 16.22 9.51
N ASN A 373 -18.05 15.47 10.53
CA ASN A 373 -17.44 15.51 11.86
C ASN A 373 -16.58 14.28 12.18
N HIS A 374 -16.83 13.12 11.57
CA HIS A 374 -16.02 11.94 11.86
C HIS A 374 -14.66 12.01 11.12
N PRO A 375 -13.51 11.93 11.83
CA PRO A 375 -12.20 12.17 11.21
C PRO A 375 -11.89 11.26 10.02
N ILE A 376 -12.34 10.00 10.05
CA ILE A 376 -12.14 9.07 8.92
C ILE A 376 -12.94 9.52 7.70
N LEU A 377 -14.25 9.72 7.85
CA LEU A 377 -15.15 10.03 6.74
C LEU A 377 -14.88 11.41 6.16
N SER A 378 -14.67 12.41 7.01
CA SER A 378 -14.36 13.77 6.59
C SER A 378 -13.10 13.82 5.74
N ASN A 379 -12.06 13.08 6.13
CA ASN A 379 -10.84 12.98 5.35
C ASN A 379 -11.04 12.24 4.02
N VAL A 380 -11.78 11.11 4.02
CA VAL A 380 -12.12 10.38 2.77
C VAL A 380 -12.91 11.27 1.82
N TYR A 381 -13.95 11.96 2.31
CA TYR A 381 -14.81 12.82 1.51
C TYR A 381 -14.02 13.99 0.91
N LYS A 382 -13.20 14.68 1.71
CA LYS A 382 -12.32 15.75 1.23
C LYS A 382 -11.39 15.27 0.12
N ILE A 383 -10.82 14.07 0.29
CA ILE A 383 -9.97 13.41 -0.70
C ILE A 383 -10.71 13.16 -2.02
N LEU A 384 -11.97 12.71 -1.97
CA LEU A 384 -12.78 12.44 -3.17
C LEU A 384 -13.17 13.74 -3.89
N LEU A 385 -13.48 14.81 -3.15
CA LEU A 385 -13.73 16.13 -3.73
C LEU A 385 -12.48 16.73 -4.40
N ASP A 386 -11.32 16.56 -3.78
CA ASP A 386 -10.03 16.96 -4.36
C ASP A 386 -9.74 16.20 -5.67
N GLU A 387 -10.00 14.89 -5.70
CA GLU A 387 -9.87 14.08 -6.90
C GLU A 387 -10.79 14.56 -8.02
N GLN A 388 -12.05 14.88 -7.71
CA GLN A 388 -12.99 15.42 -8.69
C GLN A 388 -12.45 16.68 -9.38
N LYS A 389 -11.84 17.58 -8.60
CA LYS A 389 -11.17 18.79 -9.11
C LYS A 389 -9.94 18.45 -9.95
N ASN A 390 -9.13 17.49 -9.50
CA ASN A 390 -7.94 17.05 -10.24
C ASN A 390 -8.32 16.45 -11.59
N ILE A 391 -9.32 15.57 -11.67
CA ILE A 391 -9.80 14.97 -12.94
C ILE A 391 -10.23 16.07 -13.92
N LYS A 392 -10.95 17.09 -13.43
CA LYS A 392 -11.35 18.25 -14.24
C LYS A 392 -10.13 19.00 -14.79
N LEU A 393 -9.15 19.30 -13.92
CA LEU A 393 -7.91 19.97 -14.31
C LEU A 393 -7.11 19.18 -15.36
N VAL A 394 -6.97 17.87 -15.17
CA VAL A 394 -6.27 16.99 -16.11
C VAL A 394 -6.97 17.00 -17.47
N LYS A 395 -8.31 16.93 -17.48
CA LYS A 395 -9.09 17.04 -18.72
C LYS A 395 -8.87 18.38 -19.43
N GLU A 396 -8.87 19.48 -18.69
CA GLU A 396 -8.64 20.83 -19.25
C GLU A 396 -7.24 20.95 -19.85
N LYS A 397 -6.20 20.48 -19.15
CA LYS A 397 -4.82 20.45 -19.66
C LYS A 397 -4.69 19.60 -20.92
N PHE A 398 -5.29 18.40 -20.92
CA PHE A 398 -5.29 17.53 -22.09
C PHE A 398 -6.00 18.19 -23.28
N GLN A 399 -7.15 18.83 -23.05
CA GLN A 399 -7.88 19.57 -24.08
C GLN A 399 -7.03 20.70 -24.67
N MET A 400 -6.35 21.47 -23.82
CA MET A 400 -5.45 22.53 -24.26
C MET A 400 -4.29 21.98 -25.10
N PHE A 401 -3.66 20.89 -24.66
CA PHE A 401 -2.59 20.23 -25.41
C PHE A 401 -3.06 19.80 -26.81
N VAL A 402 -4.17 19.06 -26.89
CA VAL A 402 -4.70 18.55 -28.16
C VAL A 402 -5.11 19.69 -29.10
N LYS A 403 -5.74 20.74 -28.56
CA LYS A 403 -6.12 21.92 -29.34
C LYS A 403 -4.89 22.66 -29.86
N ASN A 404 -3.88 22.89 -29.03
CA ASN A 404 -2.71 23.68 -29.41
C ASN A 404 -1.78 22.94 -30.38
N VAL A 405 -1.65 21.61 -30.24
CA VAL A 405 -0.73 20.81 -31.07
C VAL A 405 -1.40 20.31 -32.35
N PHE A 406 -2.64 19.82 -32.25
CA PHE A 406 -3.30 19.13 -33.36
C PHE A 406 -4.55 19.85 -33.90
N ASN A 407 -4.94 20.98 -33.29
CA ASN A 407 -6.15 21.74 -33.63
C ASN A 407 -7.46 20.92 -33.52
N PHE A 408 -7.50 19.85 -32.71
CA PHE A 408 -8.73 19.11 -32.46
C PHE A 408 -9.48 19.66 -31.25
N ASP A 409 -10.81 19.71 -31.34
CA ASP A 409 -11.67 19.85 -30.16
C ASP A 409 -12.08 18.46 -29.66
N ILE A 410 -11.55 18.06 -28.51
CA ILE A 410 -11.90 16.77 -27.88
C ILE A 410 -13.37 16.68 -27.47
N ASN A 411 -14.11 17.79 -27.47
CA ASN A 411 -15.54 17.81 -27.18
C ASN A 411 -16.41 17.53 -28.40
N GLU A 412 -15.85 17.54 -29.60
CA GLU A 412 -16.57 17.23 -30.82
C GLU A 412 -17.11 15.78 -30.75
N PRO A 413 -18.38 15.53 -31.13
CA PRO A 413 -18.96 14.19 -31.09
C PRO A 413 -18.15 13.14 -31.86
N SER A 414 -17.55 13.52 -32.99
CA SER A 414 -16.74 12.64 -33.83
C SER A 414 -15.50 12.11 -33.09
N VAL A 415 -14.84 12.98 -32.31
CA VAL A 415 -13.68 12.65 -31.46
C VAL A 415 -14.12 11.88 -30.21
N ARG A 416 -15.20 12.30 -29.54
CA ARG A 416 -15.74 11.60 -28.36
C ARG A 416 -16.15 10.16 -28.66
N ASN A 417 -16.66 9.89 -29.86
CA ASN A 417 -17.05 8.56 -30.30
C ASN A 417 -15.85 7.60 -30.49
N LEU A 418 -14.60 8.09 -30.52
CA LEU A 418 -13.42 7.21 -30.52
C LEU A 418 -13.37 6.32 -29.28
N GLN A 419 -13.88 6.79 -28.14
CA GLN A 419 -13.98 5.99 -26.93
C GLN A 419 -15.00 4.85 -27.07
N GLN A 420 -16.08 5.03 -27.83
CA GLN A 420 -17.07 3.96 -28.05
C GLN A 420 -16.45 2.76 -28.76
N LYS A 421 -15.55 3.02 -29.71
CA LYS A 421 -14.77 1.97 -30.39
C LYS A 421 -13.82 1.23 -29.43
N LEU A 422 -13.39 1.87 -28.34
CA LEU A 422 -12.63 1.18 -27.29
C LEU A 422 -13.51 0.29 -26.40
N TYR A 423 -14.81 0.57 -26.28
CA TYR A 423 -15.75 -0.29 -25.53
C TYR A 423 -16.11 -1.58 -26.28
N GLU A 424 -15.99 -1.59 -27.61
CA GLU A 424 -16.04 -2.82 -28.42
C GLU A 424 -14.81 -3.73 -28.17
N PHE A 425 -13.72 -3.15 -27.66
CA PHE A 425 -12.58 -3.87 -27.14
C PHE A 425 -12.82 -4.29 -25.69
N ARG A 426 -12.14 -5.33 -25.20
CA ARG A 426 -12.23 -5.75 -23.79
C ARG A 426 -11.67 -4.64 -22.88
N LYS A 427 -12.55 -3.77 -22.38
CA LYS A 427 -12.26 -2.65 -21.46
C LYS A 427 -11.20 -2.96 -20.39
N GLY A 428 -11.29 -4.14 -19.78
CA GLY A 428 -10.35 -4.58 -18.74
C GLY A 428 -8.90 -4.70 -19.25
N GLU A 429 -8.68 -5.11 -20.50
CA GLU A 429 -7.35 -5.24 -21.08
C GLU A 429 -6.69 -3.87 -21.31
N ILE A 430 -7.44 -2.87 -21.77
CA ILE A 430 -6.97 -1.50 -21.99
C ILE A 430 -6.51 -0.89 -20.67
N MET A 431 -7.36 -0.98 -19.63
CA MET A 431 -7.03 -0.43 -18.31
C MET A 431 -5.83 -1.15 -17.68
N ASN A 432 -5.72 -2.47 -17.82
CA ASN A 432 -4.58 -3.23 -17.28
C ASN A 432 -3.23 -2.82 -17.91
N ILE A 433 -3.20 -2.59 -19.23
CA ILE A 433 -2.00 -2.11 -19.92
C ILE A 433 -1.67 -0.68 -19.45
N PHE A 434 -2.67 0.18 -19.35
CA PHE A 434 -2.46 1.55 -18.86
C PHE A 434 -1.94 1.57 -17.41
N TYR A 435 -2.49 0.74 -16.52
CA TYR A 435 -2.01 0.58 -15.15
C TYR A 435 -0.54 0.16 -15.12
N THR A 436 -0.17 -0.77 -16.00
CA THR A 436 1.21 -1.22 -16.14
C THR A 436 2.14 -0.07 -16.53
N ILE A 437 1.78 0.74 -17.54
CA ILE A 437 2.59 1.89 -17.98
C ILE A 437 2.75 2.91 -16.86
N VAL A 438 1.66 3.31 -16.19
CA VAL A 438 1.73 4.28 -15.09
C VAL A 438 2.53 3.72 -13.91
N HIS A 439 2.39 2.43 -13.59
CA HIS A 439 3.18 1.79 -12.56
C HIS A 439 4.68 1.88 -12.88
N GLN A 440 5.08 1.58 -14.12
CA GLN A 440 6.47 1.73 -14.56
C GLN A 440 6.98 3.17 -14.44
N LEU A 441 6.15 4.17 -14.79
CA LEU A 441 6.51 5.59 -14.65
C LEU A 441 6.74 5.99 -13.20
N ILE A 442 5.86 5.56 -12.29
CA ILE A 442 6.01 5.80 -10.85
C ILE A 442 7.28 5.11 -10.32
N THR A 443 7.52 3.84 -10.68
CA THR A 443 8.72 3.09 -10.31
C THR A 443 9.98 3.80 -10.83
N LYS A 444 9.98 4.28 -12.08
CA LYS A 444 11.07 5.08 -12.65
C LYS A 444 11.36 6.32 -11.80
N ARG A 445 10.33 7.08 -11.39
CA ARG A 445 10.49 8.25 -10.51
C ARG A 445 11.12 7.89 -9.17
N GLN A 446 10.71 6.78 -8.55
CA GLN A 446 11.30 6.29 -7.30
C GLN A 446 12.77 5.90 -7.46
N ILE A 447 13.13 5.18 -8.52
CA ILE A 447 14.52 4.82 -8.81
C ILE A 447 15.36 6.09 -9.04
N ILE A 448 14.81 7.11 -9.72
CA ILE A 448 15.48 8.40 -9.91
C ILE A 448 15.73 9.09 -8.56
N LYS A 449 14.79 9.10 -7.61
CA LYS A 449 15.03 9.63 -6.26
C LYS A 449 16.22 8.98 -5.57
N TYR A 450 16.30 7.64 -5.61
CA TYR A 450 17.43 6.91 -5.04
C TYR A 450 18.75 7.20 -5.78
N LYS A 451 18.70 7.35 -7.10
CA LYS A 451 19.84 7.76 -7.91
C LYS A 451 20.32 9.16 -7.58
N ASP A 452 19.42 10.12 -7.43
CA ASP A 452 19.74 11.49 -7.04
C ASP A 452 20.34 11.55 -5.64
N PHE A 453 19.84 10.74 -4.71
CA PHE A 453 20.45 10.56 -3.40
C PHE A 453 21.89 10.05 -3.50
N VAL A 454 22.14 8.96 -4.23
CA VAL A 454 23.49 8.40 -4.41
C VAL A 454 24.44 9.39 -5.10
N TYR A 455 23.96 10.18 -6.06
CA TYR A 455 24.75 11.27 -6.65
C TYR A 455 24.99 12.41 -5.66
N GLY A 456 24.02 12.72 -4.82
CA GLY A 456 24.14 13.71 -3.74
C GLY A 456 25.26 13.35 -2.76
N LEU A 457 25.42 12.06 -2.44
CA LEU A 457 26.53 11.57 -1.60
C LEU A 457 27.88 11.95 -2.20
N ARG A 458 28.08 11.75 -3.51
CA ARG A 458 29.34 12.09 -4.20
C ARG A 458 29.63 13.60 -4.15
N LYS A 459 28.61 14.44 -4.33
CA LYS A 459 28.76 15.90 -4.26
C LYS A 459 29.13 16.36 -2.85
N LYS A 460 28.46 15.85 -1.81
CA LYS A 460 28.74 16.18 -0.41
C LYS A 460 30.17 15.80 -0.03
N GLU A 461 30.63 14.61 -0.42
CA GLU A 461 31.99 14.17 -0.15
C GLU A 461 33.03 15.13 -0.77
N GLN A 462 32.86 15.53 -2.03
CA GLN A 462 33.76 16.47 -2.70
C GLN A 462 33.85 17.84 -2.00
N GLN A 463 32.73 18.35 -1.49
CA GLN A 463 32.66 19.64 -0.80
C GLN A 463 33.43 19.62 0.53
N HIS A 464 33.34 18.52 1.28
CA HIS A 464 33.91 18.40 2.63
C HIS A 464 35.29 17.73 2.68
N ARG A 465 35.85 17.31 1.54
CA ARG A 465 37.24 16.83 1.46
C ARG A 465 38.24 17.92 1.88
N SER A 466 39.03 17.64 2.91
CA SER A 466 40.11 18.53 3.36
C SER A 466 41.15 18.76 2.26
N LEU A 467 41.79 19.94 2.27
CA LEU A 467 42.89 20.29 1.34
C LEU A 467 44.00 19.24 1.36
N TYR A 468 44.39 18.76 2.54
CA TYR A 468 45.37 17.69 2.70
C TYR A 468 44.95 16.41 1.99
N ARG A 469 43.69 15.99 2.12
CA ARG A 469 43.17 14.77 1.49
C ARG A 469 43.06 14.93 -0.04
N ARG A 470 42.63 16.09 -0.53
CA ARG A 470 42.62 16.43 -1.97
C ARG A 470 44.01 16.38 -2.59
N ILE A 471 45.05 16.76 -1.84
CA ILE A 471 46.44 16.71 -2.26
C ILE A 471 46.95 15.25 -2.19
N SER A 472 46.73 14.55 -1.07
CA SER A 472 47.12 13.16 -0.87
C SER A 472 46.54 12.22 -1.95
N ASP A 473 45.27 12.38 -2.32
CA ASP A 473 44.60 11.58 -3.35
C ASP A 473 45.16 11.81 -4.77
N ARG A 474 45.89 12.91 -5.02
CA ARG A 474 46.59 13.14 -6.29
C ARG A 474 47.92 12.38 -6.39
N PHE A 475 48.49 11.98 -5.26
CA PHE A 475 49.83 11.35 -5.18
C PHE A 475 49.78 9.87 -4.78
N LEU A 476 48.75 9.44 -4.05
CA LEU A 476 48.50 8.03 -3.71
C LEU A 476 47.45 7.44 -4.65
N ILE A 477 47.59 6.12 -4.90
CA ILE A 477 46.73 5.28 -5.77
C ILE A 477 45.28 5.79 -5.71
N PRO A 478 44.68 6.18 -6.86
CA PRO A 478 43.36 6.78 -6.84
C PRO A 478 42.38 5.82 -6.15
N GLN A 479 41.79 6.28 -5.04
CA GLN A 479 40.67 5.56 -4.43
C GLN A 479 39.62 5.31 -5.51
N SER A 480 39.00 4.12 -5.51
CA SER A 480 37.98 3.84 -6.51
C SER A 480 36.90 4.92 -6.43
N PRO A 481 36.43 5.48 -7.56
CA PRO A 481 35.54 6.63 -7.58
C PRO A 481 34.16 6.38 -6.92
N GLY A 482 33.88 5.14 -6.50
CA GLY A 482 32.70 4.79 -5.73
C GLY A 482 32.87 4.75 -4.23
N VAL A 483 34.09 4.76 -3.68
CA VAL A 483 34.33 4.78 -2.24
C VAL A 483 34.31 6.23 -1.75
N LEU A 484 33.33 6.55 -0.92
CA LEU A 484 33.10 7.89 -0.36
C LEU A 484 33.39 7.86 1.13
N THR A 485 34.04 8.89 1.69
CA THR A 485 34.31 8.95 3.14
C THR A 485 33.71 10.19 3.79
N PHE A 486 32.99 10.01 4.90
CA PHE A 486 32.31 11.08 5.65
C PHE A 486 32.74 11.12 7.11
N HIS A 487 32.61 12.29 7.75
CA HIS A 487 32.73 12.41 9.21
C HIS A 487 31.43 11.96 9.90
N THR A 488 31.50 11.54 11.17
CA THR A 488 30.33 11.06 11.95
C THR A 488 29.13 12.01 11.89
N ASP A 489 29.33 13.30 12.17
CA ASP A 489 28.23 14.30 12.20
C ASP A 489 27.53 14.48 10.84
N GLU A 490 28.24 14.22 9.75
CA GLU A 490 27.69 14.25 8.39
C GLU A 490 26.92 12.97 8.10
N TYR A 491 27.41 11.85 8.61
CA TYR A 491 26.81 10.54 8.44
C TYR A 491 25.40 10.45 9.05
N ASP A 492 25.19 10.99 10.24
CA ASP A 492 23.86 11.02 10.87
C ASP A 492 22.83 11.77 10.00
N LYS A 493 23.26 12.87 9.36
CA LYS A 493 22.43 13.61 8.42
C LYS A 493 22.15 12.81 7.15
N LEU A 494 23.12 12.04 6.66
CA LEU A 494 22.94 11.14 5.51
C LEU A 494 21.94 10.01 5.82
N LEU A 495 22.04 9.42 7.01
CA LEU A 495 21.11 8.39 7.47
C LEU A 495 19.69 8.96 7.60
N SER A 496 19.55 10.16 8.17
CA SER A 496 18.27 10.86 8.22
C SER A 496 17.71 11.17 6.83
N ASP A 497 18.53 11.62 5.89
CA ASP A 497 18.12 11.86 4.49
C ASP A 497 17.66 10.55 3.82
N PHE A 498 18.34 9.43 4.06
CA PHE A 498 17.97 8.11 3.54
C PHE A 498 16.64 7.61 4.12
N LEU A 499 16.49 7.66 5.44
CA LEU A 499 15.25 7.27 6.12
C LEU A 499 14.06 8.12 5.64
N ARG A 500 14.27 9.43 5.41
CA ARG A 500 13.25 10.29 4.82
C ARG A 500 12.82 9.80 3.43
N ILE A 501 13.75 9.42 2.56
CA ILE A 501 13.43 8.92 1.21
C ILE A 501 12.62 7.61 1.29
N GLN A 502 12.99 6.69 2.19
CA GLN A 502 12.23 5.46 2.44
C GLN A 502 10.82 5.76 2.97
N GLU A 503 10.70 6.66 3.94
CA GLU A 503 9.42 7.06 4.52
C GLU A 503 8.51 7.79 3.54
N GLU A 504 9.06 8.62 2.65
CA GLU A 504 8.32 9.31 1.59
C GLU A 504 7.88 8.34 0.49
N GLY A 505 8.68 7.30 0.22
CA GLY A 505 8.43 6.25 -0.75
C GLY A 505 7.18 5.40 -0.47
N ASN A 506 6.69 4.71 -1.49
CA ASN A 506 5.49 3.87 -1.37
C ASN A 506 5.80 2.38 -1.17
N ILE A 507 7.08 2.00 -1.17
CA ILE A 507 7.52 0.58 -1.19
C ILE A 507 7.05 -0.13 0.08
N HIS A 508 7.11 0.51 1.23
CA HIS A 508 6.64 -0.08 2.49
C HIS A 508 5.17 0.28 2.83
N PHE A 509 4.49 1.07 1.99
CA PHE A 509 3.16 1.57 2.28
C PHE A 509 2.07 0.78 1.54
N ASN A 510 1.23 0.08 2.29
CA ASN A 510 0.02 -0.59 1.78
C ASN A 510 0.30 -1.63 0.67
N LEU A 511 1.40 -2.39 0.83
CA LEU A 511 1.73 -3.51 -0.05
C LEU A 511 0.60 -4.54 -0.08
N LEU A 512 0.20 -4.95 -1.29
CA LEU A 512 -0.79 -6.01 -1.52
C LEU A 512 -2.15 -5.78 -0.83
N GLY A 513 -2.54 -4.51 -0.66
CA GLY A 513 -3.91 -4.14 -0.26
C GLY A 513 -4.23 -4.21 1.23
N GLY A 514 -3.22 -4.37 2.11
CA GLY A 514 -3.44 -4.38 3.55
C GLY A 514 -2.45 -3.52 4.34
N ASN A 515 -2.95 -2.51 5.06
CA ASN A 515 -2.16 -1.83 6.08
C ASN A 515 -2.13 -2.69 7.37
N ASN A 516 -1.01 -3.40 7.57
CA ASN A 516 -0.82 -4.28 8.73
C ASN A 516 -0.98 -3.56 10.07
N SER A 517 -0.59 -2.28 10.15
CA SER A 517 -0.73 -1.49 11.38
C SER A 517 -2.20 -1.25 11.72
N LEU A 518 -3.04 -0.89 10.74
CA LEU A 518 -4.49 -0.75 10.95
C LEU A 518 -5.14 -2.08 11.31
N ARG A 519 -4.78 -3.17 10.61
CA ARG A 519 -5.30 -4.51 10.92
C ARG A 519 -4.96 -4.94 12.34
N THR A 520 -3.72 -4.69 12.77
CA THR A 520 -3.25 -5.00 14.13
C THR A 520 -4.01 -4.16 15.15
N MET A 521 -4.15 -2.85 14.91
CA MET A 521 -4.87 -1.96 15.81
C MET A 521 -6.35 -2.34 15.93
N SER A 522 -7.02 -2.70 14.82
CA SER A 522 -8.40 -3.17 14.84
C SER A 522 -8.57 -4.45 15.67
N LYS A 523 -7.62 -5.39 15.59
CA LYS A 523 -7.61 -6.57 16.46
C LYS A 523 -7.48 -6.21 17.94
N LEU A 524 -6.65 -5.21 18.27
CA LEU A 524 -6.51 -4.71 19.64
C LEU A 524 -7.82 -4.09 20.16
N CYS A 525 -8.54 -3.32 19.34
CA CYS A 525 -9.87 -2.81 19.72
C CYS A 525 -10.85 -3.95 20.03
N ILE A 526 -10.90 -4.99 19.18
CA ILE A 526 -11.76 -6.17 19.39
C ILE A 526 -11.36 -6.89 20.68
N PHE A 527 -10.06 -7.04 20.91
CA PHE A 527 -9.52 -7.68 22.10
C PHE A 527 -9.94 -6.96 23.39
N GLU A 528 -9.86 -5.62 23.43
CA GLU A 528 -10.32 -4.84 24.58
C GLU A 528 -11.85 -4.92 24.80
N ILE A 529 -12.65 -4.98 23.73
CA ILE A 529 -14.10 -5.23 23.87
C ILE A 529 -14.36 -6.65 24.40
N ASN A 530 -13.61 -7.65 23.94
CA ASN A 530 -13.77 -9.02 24.40
C ASN A 530 -13.43 -9.17 25.88
N LYS A 531 -12.45 -8.43 26.40
CA LYS A 531 -12.23 -8.33 27.85
C LYS A 531 -13.48 -7.86 28.59
N LEU A 532 -14.11 -6.78 28.13
CA LEU A 532 -15.34 -6.28 28.75
C LEU A 532 -16.44 -7.35 28.73
N LYS A 533 -16.60 -8.07 27.61
CA LYS A 533 -17.55 -9.18 27.48
C LYS A 533 -17.29 -10.28 28.51
N ILE A 534 -16.03 -10.71 28.64
CA ILE A 534 -15.64 -11.76 29.60
C ILE A 534 -15.86 -11.29 31.04
N ILE A 535 -15.43 -10.07 31.38
CA ILE A 535 -15.64 -9.47 32.70
C ILE A 535 -17.12 -9.42 33.03
N ASN A 536 -17.97 -8.93 32.10
CA ASN A 536 -19.41 -8.86 32.32
C ASN A 536 -20.04 -10.26 32.48
N LYS A 537 -19.56 -11.25 31.72
CA LYS A 537 -20.04 -12.64 31.83
C LYS A 537 -19.64 -13.28 33.15
N LEU A 538 -18.41 -13.05 33.64
CA LEU A 538 -17.95 -13.48 34.96
C LEU A 538 -18.85 -12.92 36.06
N TYR A 539 -19.25 -11.65 35.94
CA TYR A 539 -20.18 -11.01 36.88
C TYR A 539 -21.57 -11.63 36.86
N PHE A 540 -22.12 -11.85 35.67
CA PHE A 540 -23.42 -12.47 35.49
C PHE A 540 -23.45 -13.89 36.11
N GLU A 541 -22.45 -14.70 35.79
CA GLU A 541 -22.33 -16.08 36.29
C GLU A 541 -22.06 -16.14 37.81
N LEU A 542 -21.30 -15.18 38.35
CA LEU A 542 -21.15 -15.01 39.80
C LEU A 542 -22.50 -14.73 40.47
N MET A 543 -23.28 -13.81 39.90
CA MET A 543 -24.59 -13.45 40.43
C MET A 543 -25.59 -14.61 40.34
N GLU A 544 -25.58 -15.37 39.25
CA GLU A 544 -26.40 -16.57 39.07
C GLU A 544 -26.06 -17.63 40.12
N ALA A 545 -24.77 -17.90 40.35
CA ALA A 545 -24.33 -18.84 41.38
C ALA A 545 -24.71 -18.38 42.80
N ILE A 546 -24.65 -17.06 43.07
CA ILE A 546 -25.14 -16.48 44.33
C ILE A 546 -26.65 -16.69 44.46
N ASN A 547 -27.45 -16.44 43.42
CA ASN A 547 -28.89 -16.64 43.45
C ASN A 547 -29.28 -18.09 43.75
N ILE A 548 -28.67 -19.06 43.04
CA ILE A 548 -28.93 -20.50 43.24
C ILE A 548 -28.60 -20.93 44.67
N LEU A 549 -27.52 -20.40 45.27
CA LEU A 549 -27.15 -20.71 46.66
C LEU A 549 -28.26 -20.33 47.66
N TYR A 550 -28.99 -19.23 47.39
CA TYR A 550 -30.03 -18.68 48.27
C TYR A 550 -31.46 -19.00 47.83
N GLU A 551 -31.66 -19.71 46.71
CA GLU A 551 -32.98 -20.06 46.22
C GLU A 551 -33.58 -21.19 47.06
N ALA A 552 -34.76 -20.95 47.65
CA ALA A 552 -35.43 -21.89 48.55
C ALA A 552 -35.92 -23.17 47.84
N SER A 553 -36.02 -23.15 46.51
CA SER A 553 -36.48 -24.24 45.63
C SER A 553 -35.41 -25.28 45.32
N VAL A 554 -34.13 -25.00 45.59
CA VAL A 554 -33.03 -25.92 45.28
C VAL A 554 -32.91 -26.94 46.41
N GLU A 555 -33.62 -28.06 46.27
CA GLU A 555 -33.58 -29.20 47.19
C GLU A 555 -32.32 -30.06 47.00
N ASP A 556 -31.64 -30.00 45.84
CA ASP A 556 -30.43 -30.81 45.57
C ASP A 556 -29.18 -30.26 46.28
N PRO A 557 -28.61 -30.99 47.26
CA PRO A 557 -27.39 -30.58 47.96
C PRO A 557 -26.18 -30.46 47.01
N ASN A 558 -26.16 -31.21 45.90
CA ASN A 558 -25.06 -31.17 44.92
C ASN A 558 -25.05 -29.85 44.15
N GLU A 559 -26.22 -29.32 43.80
CA GLU A 559 -26.34 -28.05 43.08
C GLU A 559 -25.86 -26.88 43.95
N LYS A 560 -26.24 -26.85 45.23
CA LYS A 560 -25.71 -25.88 46.21
C LYS A 560 -24.19 -25.98 46.35
N ASN A 561 -23.63 -27.19 46.38
CA ASN A 561 -22.19 -27.39 46.48
C ASN A 561 -21.45 -26.88 45.21
N ILE A 562 -21.96 -27.18 44.02
CA ILE A 562 -21.42 -26.67 42.75
C ILE A 562 -21.48 -25.14 42.69
N SER A 563 -22.58 -24.53 43.14
CA SER A 563 -22.74 -23.07 43.18
C SER A 563 -21.72 -22.40 44.10
N LYS A 564 -21.44 -22.97 45.28
CA LYS A 564 -20.36 -22.46 46.14
C LYS A 564 -19.00 -22.51 45.45
N LYS A 565 -18.68 -23.61 44.74
CA LYS A 565 -17.44 -23.72 43.95
C LYS A 565 -17.36 -22.68 42.84
N LYS A 566 -18.47 -22.44 42.13
CA LYS A 566 -18.57 -21.40 41.08
C LYS A 566 -18.32 -20.00 41.65
N ILE A 567 -18.92 -19.67 42.80
CA ILE A 567 -18.72 -18.36 43.44
C ILE A 567 -17.23 -18.12 43.73
N VAL A 568 -16.56 -19.08 44.38
CA VAL A 568 -15.14 -18.96 44.70
C VAL A 568 -14.28 -18.88 43.43
N PHE A 569 -14.59 -19.70 42.42
CA PHE A 569 -13.91 -19.68 41.12
C PHE A 569 -14.04 -18.30 40.44
N TYR A 570 -15.25 -17.76 40.29
CA TYR A 570 -15.46 -16.48 39.61
C TYR A 570 -14.85 -15.31 40.37
N LEU A 571 -14.91 -15.32 41.71
CA LEU A 571 -14.22 -14.33 42.55
C LEU A 571 -12.71 -14.37 42.33
N TYR A 572 -12.11 -15.56 42.28
CA TYR A 572 -10.69 -15.70 41.98
C TYR A 572 -10.36 -15.14 40.58
N MET A 573 -11.15 -15.50 39.56
CA MET A 573 -10.95 -15.02 38.18
C MET A 573 -11.10 -13.50 38.06
N LEU A 574 -12.02 -12.88 38.80
CA LEU A 574 -12.17 -11.42 38.80
C LEU A 574 -11.01 -10.71 39.50
N ASN A 575 -10.55 -11.23 40.64
CA ASN A 575 -9.41 -10.67 41.37
C ASN A 575 -8.09 -10.79 40.59
N LYS A 576 -7.91 -11.91 39.87
CA LYS A 576 -6.67 -12.22 39.16
C LYS A 576 -6.75 -11.95 37.66
N PHE A 577 -7.82 -11.30 37.18
CA PHE A 577 -8.07 -11.07 35.76
C PHE A 577 -6.81 -10.53 35.06
N ASN A 578 -6.28 -11.32 34.13
CA ASN A 578 -5.05 -11.02 33.41
C ASN A 578 -5.34 -10.88 31.92
N ASN A 579 -4.59 -9.97 31.27
CA ASN A 579 -4.58 -9.79 29.82
C ASN A 579 -4.30 -11.08 29.03
N ARG A 580 -3.70 -12.11 29.64
CA ARG A 580 -3.46 -13.40 28.95
C ARG A 580 -4.72 -14.27 28.78
N TRP A 581 -5.81 -13.95 29.46
CA TRP A 581 -6.99 -14.82 29.56
C TRP A 581 -8.08 -14.49 28.53
N VAL A 582 -7.75 -13.92 27.37
CA VAL A 582 -8.73 -13.38 26.39
C VAL A 582 -8.45 -13.90 24.99
#